data_AF-A0A0D0V1D0-F1
#
_entry.id   AF-A0A0D0V1D0-F1
#
_cell.length_a   1.000
_cell.length_b   1.000
_cell.length_c   1.000
_cell.angle_alpha   90.00
_cell.angle_beta   90.00
_cell.angle_gamma   90.00
#
_symmetry.space_group_name_H-M   'P 1'
#
loop_
_entity.id
_entity.type
_entity.pdbx_description
1 polymer ?
#
loop_
_entity_poly.entity_id
_entity_poly.type
_entity_poly.pdbx_seq_one_letter_code
_entity_poly.pdbx_strand_id
1 'polypeptide(L)'
;MSAENTSSTLTAFRQAEKHFKNRANKDIYPSLHQWQDRLIDLSRPDSQEEDEIWAAGWWSPDHDIVPAATNGRRRKGIVKRNKGKRPELDTASLKSLSLHGGKTGYIVAPGCILIPGYLTIKQQLSFLYDSLAQYTLPPNPLSLSTHYDLPPDLFSLFVSDPEATILPKHMTGAVNPEVLTSASQPKSRKLNDTEPASVIGYEEIIARNKAWTGDVPSDKLGAKEVRKLWKEIRWANLGWVYQWSTKSYDFTPETPIPFPAPLADLCSEAVASVPWENVFSSESDPDASTYGWQSWPRDYKPDTGIVNFYQLNDTLMAHVDRAESRSTAGFSLSGACCNPSLGF
;
A
#
# COMPACT_ATOMS: atom_id res chain seq x y z
N MET A 1 37.37 -29.49 -5.04
CA MET A 1 36.50 -28.90 -6.09
C MET A 1 35.53 -27.96 -5.38
N SER A 2 35.87 -26.68 -5.40
CA SER A 2 35.06 -25.58 -4.87
C SER A 2 33.77 -25.47 -5.67
N ALA A 3 32.63 -25.59 -5.00
CA ALA A 3 31.34 -25.29 -5.60
C ALA A 3 31.32 -23.82 -6.01
N GLU A 4 31.23 -23.58 -7.31
CA GLU A 4 31.03 -22.25 -7.87
C GLU A 4 29.77 -21.65 -7.26
N ASN A 5 29.97 -20.59 -6.49
CA ASN A 5 28.90 -19.78 -5.93
C ASN A 5 28.24 -19.07 -7.11
N THR A 6 27.11 -19.59 -7.59
CA THR A 6 26.34 -18.96 -8.66
C THR A 6 25.89 -17.59 -8.17
N SER A 7 26.61 -16.54 -8.58
CA SER A 7 26.28 -15.15 -8.31
C SER A 7 24.84 -14.88 -8.76
N SER A 8 23.97 -14.59 -7.79
CA SER A 8 22.60 -14.18 -8.05
C SER A 8 22.62 -12.91 -8.89
N THR A 9 22.05 -12.96 -10.10
CA THR A 9 21.91 -11.82 -11.03
C THR A 9 20.94 -10.75 -10.54
N LEU A 10 20.28 -10.95 -9.40
CA LEU A 10 19.31 -10.02 -8.82
C LEU A 10 20.02 -8.97 -7.97
N THR A 11 19.58 -7.71 -8.05
CA THR A 11 20.01 -6.64 -7.15
C THR A 11 19.68 -6.95 -5.70
N ALA A 12 20.38 -6.32 -4.74
CA ALA A 12 20.13 -6.51 -3.31
C ALA A 12 18.64 -6.30 -2.95
N PHE A 13 18.01 -5.26 -3.52
CA PHE A 13 16.57 -5.02 -3.35
C PHE A 13 15.73 -6.19 -3.85
N ARG A 14 15.98 -6.69 -5.07
CA ARG A 14 15.22 -7.81 -5.64
C ARG A 14 15.45 -9.12 -4.89
N GLN A 15 16.63 -9.32 -4.29
CA GLN A 15 16.90 -10.45 -3.43
C GLN A 15 16.07 -10.39 -2.14
N ALA A 16 16.04 -9.24 -1.46
CA ALA A 16 15.23 -9.02 -0.27
C ALA A 16 13.74 -9.16 -0.57
N GLU A 17 13.26 -8.51 -1.63
CA GLU A 17 11.87 -8.61 -2.09
C GLU A 17 11.49 -10.07 -2.39
N LYS A 18 12.33 -10.82 -3.11
CA LYS A 18 12.09 -12.23 -3.41
C LYS A 18 12.05 -13.08 -2.14
N HIS A 19 12.89 -12.80 -1.14
CA HIS A 19 12.90 -13.51 0.13
C HIS A 19 11.55 -13.36 0.85
N PHE A 20 11.11 -12.11 1.08
CA PHE A 20 9.88 -11.84 1.83
C PHE A 20 8.60 -12.14 1.05
N LYS A 21 8.65 -12.18 -0.29
CA LYS A 21 7.51 -12.55 -1.15
C LYS A 21 7.51 -14.02 -1.57
N ASN A 22 8.47 -14.84 -1.11
CA ASN A 22 8.62 -16.20 -1.63
C ASN A 22 7.38 -17.06 -1.33
N ARG A 23 6.71 -17.54 -2.39
CA ARG A 23 5.51 -18.39 -2.30
C ARG A 23 5.77 -19.84 -2.67
N ALA A 24 7.03 -20.21 -2.90
CA ALA A 24 7.38 -21.58 -3.28
C ALA A 24 7.01 -22.61 -2.21
N ASN A 25 6.95 -22.19 -0.94
CA ASN A 25 6.60 -23.05 0.18
C ASN A 25 5.26 -22.63 0.78
N LYS A 26 4.18 -23.35 0.43
CA LYS A 26 2.88 -23.20 1.09
C LYS A 26 3.03 -23.53 2.59
N ASP A 27 2.45 -22.69 3.44
CA ASP A 27 2.41 -22.83 4.91
C ASP A 27 3.77 -22.70 5.63
N ILE A 28 4.78 -22.09 4.97
CA ILE A 28 6.08 -21.76 5.54
C ILE A 28 6.29 -20.26 5.32
N TYR A 29 6.28 -19.48 6.40
CA TYR A 29 6.65 -18.07 6.36
C TYR A 29 8.16 -17.93 6.16
N PRO A 30 8.65 -16.86 5.51
CA PRO A 30 10.07 -16.54 5.58
C PRO A 30 10.47 -16.41 7.06
N SER A 31 11.58 -17.01 7.44
CA SER A 31 12.09 -16.86 8.81
C SER A 31 12.45 -15.40 9.07
N LEU A 32 11.75 -14.75 10.00
CA LEU A 32 12.19 -13.47 10.55
C LEU A 32 13.33 -13.66 11.55
N HIS A 33 13.39 -14.82 12.20
CA HIS A 33 14.38 -15.16 13.20
C HIS A 33 15.81 -15.06 12.67
N GLN A 34 16.07 -15.54 11.44
CA GLN A 34 17.40 -15.41 10.79
C GLN A 34 17.84 -13.97 10.53
N TRP A 35 16.89 -13.03 10.50
CA TRP A 35 17.13 -11.63 10.21
C TRP A 35 16.93 -10.73 11.42
N GLN A 36 16.79 -11.29 12.63
CA GLN A 36 16.49 -10.52 13.85
C GLN A 36 17.45 -9.34 14.05
N ASP A 37 18.74 -9.51 13.74
CA ASP A 37 19.77 -8.46 13.90
C ASP A 37 19.72 -7.37 12.81
N ARG A 38 18.82 -7.50 11.83
CA ARG A 38 18.67 -6.61 10.67
C ARG A 38 17.24 -6.12 10.47
N LEU A 39 16.30 -6.57 11.30
CA LEU A 39 14.91 -6.17 11.25
C LEU A 39 14.69 -4.98 12.19
N ILE A 40 13.90 -4.02 11.71
CA ILE A 40 13.35 -2.97 12.56
C ILE A 40 11.91 -3.36 12.86
N ASP A 41 11.58 -3.42 14.14
CA ASP A 41 10.26 -3.80 14.61
C ASP A 41 9.85 -2.89 15.76
N LEU A 42 8.91 -1.98 15.48
CA LEU A 42 8.42 -0.96 16.42
C LEU A 42 6.99 -1.26 16.88
N SER A 43 6.41 -2.39 16.48
CA SER A 43 5.00 -2.72 16.68
C SER A 43 4.78 -3.84 17.70
N ARG A 44 5.80 -4.19 18.47
CA ARG A 44 5.71 -5.27 19.45
C ARG A 44 4.72 -4.91 20.57
N PRO A 45 3.70 -5.75 20.84
CA PRO A 45 2.82 -5.56 21.98
C PRO A 45 3.53 -5.93 23.31
N ASP A 46 2.99 -5.45 24.42
CA ASP A 46 3.54 -5.70 25.76
C ASP A 46 3.55 -7.20 26.12
N SER A 47 2.53 -7.94 25.66
CA SER A 47 2.39 -9.38 25.86
C SER A 47 2.53 -10.14 24.54
N GLN A 48 3.31 -11.22 24.56
CA GLN A 48 3.50 -12.10 23.40
C GLN A 48 2.22 -12.87 23.03
N GLU A 49 1.32 -13.10 23.99
CA GLU A 49 0.05 -13.78 23.75
C GLU A 49 -0.91 -12.96 22.87
N GLU A 50 -0.74 -11.64 22.86
CA GLU A 50 -1.49 -10.69 22.02
C GLU A 50 -0.81 -10.40 20.68
N ASP A 51 0.36 -11.01 20.44
CA ASP A 51 1.17 -10.79 19.26
C ASP A 51 0.72 -11.64 18.08
N GLU A 52 0.08 -11.00 17.10
CA GLU A 52 -0.39 -11.65 15.88
C GLU A 52 0.75 -12.22 15.01
N ILE A 53 1.92 -11.54 14.97
CA ILE A 53 3.09 -11.98 14.18
C ILE A 53 3.67 -13.25 14.78
N TRP A 54 3.80 -13.29 16.11
CA TRP A 54 4.18 -14.50 16.83
C TRP A 54 3.11 -15.59 16.72
N ALA A 55 1.83 -15.25 16.85
CA ALA A 55 0.73 -16.20 16.75
C ALA A 55 0.69 -16.89 15.38
N ALA A 56 1.00 -16.14 14.31
CA ALA A 56 1.14 -16.62 12.94
C ALA A 56 2.40 -17.48 12.72
N GLY A 57 3.37 -17.45 13.64
CA GLY A 57 4.54 -18.34 13.64
C GLY A 57 5.74 -17.82 12.85
N TRP A 58 5.81 -16.52 12.53
CA TRP A 58 6.91 -15.94 11.75
C TRP A 58 8.28 -16.02 12.43
N TRP A 59 8.28 -16.16 13.76
CA TRP A 59 9.46 -16.34 14.61
C TRP A 59 9.78 -17.81 14.91
N SER A 60 9.08 -18.75 14.27
CA SER A 60 9.30 -20.17 14.46
C SER A 60 10.68 -20.59 13.97
N PRO A 61 11.52 -21.24 14.80
CA PRO A 61 12.76 -21.85 14.34
C PRO A 61 12.53 -22.93 13.27
N ASP A 62 11.31 -23.49 13.20
CA ASP A 62 10.92 -24.45 12.16
C ASP A 62 10.94 -23.81 10.75
N HIS A 63 11.00 -22.48 10.64
CA HIS A 63 11.14 -21.73 9.38
C HIS A 63 12.58 -21.39 9.00
N ASP A 64 13.56 -21.61 9.89
CA ASP A 64 14.97 -21.34 9.61
C ASP A 64 15.54 -22.32 8.57
N ILE A 65 14.99 -23.52 8.51
CA ILE A 65 15.45 -24.55 7.58
C ILE A 65 14.71 -24.35 6.26
N VAL A 66 15.41 -23.87 5.23
CA VAL A 66 14.97 -24.04 3.84
C VAL A 66 14.88 -25.55 3.63
N PRO A 67 13.69 -26.15 3.43
CA PRO A 67 13.63 -27.59 3.25
C PRO A 67 14.42 -27.93 2.00
N ALA A 68 15.57 -28.58 2.16
CA ALA A 68 16.14 -29.38 1.09
C ALA A 68 14.99 -30.29 0.64
N ALA A 69 14.71 -30.28 -0.68
CA ALA A 69 13.58 -30.94 -1.31
C ALA A 69 13.41 -32.37 -0.80
N THR A 70 12.68 -32.52 0.30
CA THR A 70 12.37 -33.81 0.89
C THR A 70 10.95 -34.07 0.46
N ASN A 71 10.84 -34.92 -0.55
CA ASN A 71 9.60 -35.58 -0.99
C ASN A 71 9.05 -36.50 0.12
N GLY A 72 9.02 -36.04 1.36
CA GLY A 72 8.53 -36.73 2.53
C GLY A 72 7.10 -36.30 2.79
N ARG A 73 6.15 -37.20 2.53
CA ARG A 73 4.75 -37.09 2.95
C ARG A 73 4.67 -36.51 4.37
N ARG A 74 4.21 -35.26 4.51
CA ARG A 74 3.87 -34.66 5.81
C ARG A 74 2.86 -35.59 6.49
N ARG A 75 3.28 -36.24 7.59
CA ARG A 75 2.40 -37.03 8.45
C ARG A 75 1.25 -36.13 8.92
N LYS A 76 0.01 -36.57 8.69
CA LYS A 76 -1.20 -36.01 9.30
C LYS A 76 -1.14 -36.28 10.81
N GLY A 77 -0.49 -35.39 11.54
CA GLY A 77 -0.52 -35.32 12.99
C GLY A 77 -0.46 -33.84 13.38
N ILE A 78 -1.27 -33.44 14.36
CA ILE A 78 -1.18 -32.10 14.96
C ILE A 78 0.09 -32.08 15.80
N VAL A 79 1.24 -31.88 15.16
CA VAL A 79 2.46 -31.51 15.88
C VAL A 79 2.29 -30.05 16.26
N LYS A 80 2.30 -29.75 17.57
CA LYS A 80 2.39 -28.37 18.05
C LYS A 80 3.69 -27.79 17.47
N ARG A 81 3.57 -26.91 16.47
CA ARG A 81 4.72 -26.21 15.89
C ARG A 81 5.38 -25.36 16.96
N ASN A 82 6.71 -25.36 16.99
CA ASN A 82 7.45 -24.49 17.91
C ASN A 82 7.35 -23.06 17.38
N LYS A 83 6.49 -22.22 17.95
CA LYS A 83 6.35 -20.82 17.50
C LYS A 83 7.56 -19.94 17.82
N GLY A 84 8.52 -20.44 18.60
CA GLY A 84 9.67 -19.67 19.06
C GLY A 84 9.27 -18.61 20.08
N LYS A 85 10.20 -17.69 20.33
CA LYS A 85 9.98 -16.45 21.08
C LYS A 85 10.23 -15.29 20.14
N ARG A 86 9.42 -14.23 20.21
CA ARG A 86 9.75 -12.97 19.54
C ARG A 86 10.81 -12.25 20.36
N PRO A 87 12.02 -12.00 19.82
CA PRO A 87 13.05 -11.25 20.54
C PRO A 87 12.63 -9.79 20.73
N GLU A 88 13.19 -9.11 21.74
CA GLU A 88 13.22 -7.65 21.73
C GLU A 88 14.31 -7.25 20.74
N LEU A 89 13.92 -6.59 19.66
CA LEU A 89 14.88 -6.14 18.66
C LEU A 89 15.57 -4.87 19.14
N ASP A 90 16.87 -4.76 18.87
CA ASP A 90 17.65 -3.59 19.25
C ASP A 90 17.23 -2.38 18.41
N THR A 91 16.58 -1.41 19.07
CA THR A 91 16.22 -0.11 18.47
C THR A 91 17.16 1.00 18.91
N ALA A 92 18.24 0.72 19.66
CA ALA A 92 19.14 1.74 20.20
C ALA A 92 19.87 2.54 19.12
N SER A 93 20.02 1.95 17.92
CA SER A 93 20.58 2.63 16.75
C SER A 93 19.63 3.64 16.11
N LEU A 94 18.33 3.59 16.43
CA LEU A 94 17.33 4.48 15.86
C LEU A 94 17.23 5.77 16.68
N LYS A 95 17.21 6.91 15.97
CA LYS A 95 16.95 8.20 16.59
C LYS A 95 15.45 8.34 16.87
N SER A 96 15.09 8.34 18.16
CA SER A 96 13.72 8.60 18.60
C SER A 96 13.38 10.09 18.57
N LEU A 97 12.11 10.40 18.30
CA LEU A 97 11.52 11.74 18.31
C LEU A 97 10.33 11.78 19.26
N SER A 98 10.30 12.76 20.14
CA SER A 98 9.11 13.08 20.94
C SER A 98 8.20 14.00 20.14
N LEU A 99 7.04 13.49 19.71
CA LEU A 99 6.07 14.26 18.95
C LEU A 99 5.30 15.23 19.87
N HIS A 100 4.83 16.34 19.30
CA HIS A 100 3.87 17.21 19.95
C HIS A 100 2.58 16.42 20.19
N GLY A 101 2.27 16.09 21.45
CA GLY A 101 1.19 15.18 21.82
C GLY A 101 1.63 13.91 22.57
N GLY A 102 2.92 13.76 22.85
CA GLY A 102 3.45 12.72 23.75
C GLY A 102 3.64 11.35 23.11
N LYS A 103 3.46 11.24 21.79
CA LYS A 103 3.79 10.03 21.03
C LYS A 103 5.28 9.98 20.69
N THR A 104 5.78 8.79 20.38
CA THR A 104 7.18 8.58 19.97
C THR A 104 7.24 8.16 18.51
N GLY A 105 8.06 8.83 17.72
CA GLY A 105 8.41 8.45 16.36
C GLY A 105 9.88 8.04 16.28
N TYR A 106 10.27 7.35 15.21
CA TYR A 106 11.62 6.84 15.00
C TYR A 106 12.08 7.19 13.59
N ILE A 107 13.25 7.81 13.47
CA ILE A 107 13.88 8.07 12.17
C ILE A 107 14.56 6.77 11.72
N VAL A 108 14.08 6.18 10.63
CA VAL A 108 14.60 4.92 10.07
C VAL A 108 15.45 5.12 8.82
N ALA A 109 15.32 6.29 8.18
CA ALA A 109 16.17 6.80 7.12
C ALA A 109 16.02 8.33 7.06
N PRO A 110 16.93 9.08 6.40
CA PRO A 110 16.77 10.52 6.20
C PRO A 110 15.37 10.85 5.63
N GLY A 111 14.64 11.73 6.32
CA GLY A 111 13.26 12.11 5.98
C GLY A 111 12.18 11.03 6.19
N CYS A 112 12.52 9.84 6.69
CA CYS A 112 11.58 8.74 6.90
C CYS A 112 11.37 8.46 8.39
N ILE A 113 10.13 8.63 8.85
CA ILE A 113 9.74 8.51 10.26
C ILE A 113 8.68 7.41 10.39
N LEU A 114 8.87 6.48 11.31
CA LEU A 114 7.85 5.51 11.72
C LEU A 114 7.27 5.91 13.07
N ILE A 115 5.93 5.94 13.17
CA ILE A 115 5.21 6.29 14.40
C ILE A 115 4.30 5.11 14.80
N PRO A 116 4.76 4.19 15.67
CA PRO A 116 3.95 3.06 16.09
C PRO A 116 2.75 3.50 16.93
N GLY A 117 1.63 2.78 16.83
CA GLY A 117 0.46 3.02 17.68
C GLY A 117 -0.13 4.43 17.56
N TYR A 118 -0.02 5.07 16.39
CA TYR A 118 -0.47 6.45 16.22
C TYR A 118 -1.97 6.60 16.54
N LEU A 119 -2.79 5.66 16.06
CA LEU A 119 -4.24 5.66 16.28
C LEU A 119 -4.65 4.76 17.46
N THR A 120 -5.63 5.22 18.22
CA THR A 120 -6.38 4.36 19.16
C THR A 120 -7.19 3.31 18.40
N ILE A 121 -7.55 2.19 19.06
CA ILE A 121 -8.39 1.14 18.45
C ILE A 121 -9.71 1.69 17.91
N LYS A 122 -10.34 2.63 18.63
CA LYS A 122 -11.57 3.28 18.18
C LYS A 122 -11.37 4.03 16.86
N GLN A 123 -10.27 4.78 16.75
CA GLN A 123 -9.93 5.49 15.51
C GLN A 123 -9.61 4.51 14.38
N GLN A 124 -8.84 3.44 14.66
CA GLN A 124 -8.54 2.40 13.67
C GLN A 124 -9.82 1.77 13.10
N LEU A 125 -10.77 1.40 13.96
CA LEU A 125 -12.06 0.85 13.53
C LEU A 125 -12.89 1.85 12.72
N SER A 126 -12.88 3.12 13.10
CA SER A 126 -13.55 4.19 12.34
C SER A 126 -12.96 4.32 10.94
N PHE A 127 -11.65 4.47 10.81
CA PHE A 127 -11.00 4.61 9.50
C PHE A 127 -11.08 3.33 8.67
N LEU A 128 -11.09 2.15 9.30
CA LEU A 128 -11.35 0.88 8.61
C LEU A 128 -12.76 0.87 8.00
N TYR A 129 -13.76 1.24 8.79
CA TYR A 129 -15.13 1.34 8.29
C TYR A 129 -15.23 2.37 7.17
N ASP A 130 -14.67 3.57 7.35
CA ASP A 130 -14.69 4.62 6.33
C ASP A 130 -13.98 4.16 5.04
N SER A 131 -12.86 3.46 5.16
CA SER A 131 -12.12 2.91 4.02
C SER A 131 -12.94 1.90 3.22
N LEU A 132 -13.76 1.08 3.89
CA LEU A 132 -14.59 0.06 3.26
C LEU A 132 -15.94 0.60 2.79
N ALA A 133 -16.53 1.56 3.50
CA ALA A 133 -17.93 1.95 3.31
C ALA A 133 -18.10 3.35 2.72
N GLN A 134 -17.17 4.26 2.98
CA GLN A 134 -17.29 5.68 2.58
C GLN A 134 -16.36 5.99 1.40
N TYR A 135 -15.10 5.57 1.49
CA TYR A 135 -14.08 5.88 0.48
C TYR A 135 -14.29 5.09 -0.82
N THR A 136 -15.17 4.09 -0.81
CA THR A 136 -15.59 3.34 -1.99
C THR A 136 -16.83 3.89 -2.67
N LEU A 137 -17.49 4.90 -2.10
CA LEU A 137 -18.66 5.54 -2.70
C LEU A 137 -18.26 6.48 -3.85
N PRO A 138 -19.11 6.66 -4.87
CA PRO A 138 -18.98 7.76 -5.81
C PRO A 138 -18.88 9.11 -5.07
N PRO A 139 -18.10 10.06 -5.59
CA PRO A 139 -17.46 10.04 -6.91
C PRO A 139 -16.07 9.37 -6.95
N ASN A 140 -15.61 8.73 -5.86
CA ASN A 140 -14.28 8.11 -5.79
C ASN A 140 -14.17 6.96 -6.81
N PRO A 141 -13.24 7.01 -7.78
CA PRO A 141 -13.06 5.91 -8.70
C PRO A 141 -12.34 4.75 -7.99
N LEU A 142 -12.75 3.53 -8.33
CA LEU A 142 -12.16 2.30 -7.85
C LEU A 142 -11.34 1.64 -8.98
N SER A 143 -10.43 0.75 -8.59
CA SER A 143 -9.74 -0.16 -9.52
C SER A 143 -10.66 -0.95 -10.48
N LEU A 144 -11.93 -1.12 -10.12
CA LEU A 144 -12.93 -1.82 -10.93
C LEU A 144 -13.72 -0.89 -11.87
N SER A 145 -13.70 0.42 -11.65
CA SER A 145 -14.55 1.41 -12.36
C SER A 145 -14.29 1.47 -13.85
N THR A 146 -13.08 1.15 -14.31
CA THR A 146 -12.76 1.04 -15.75
C THR A 146 -13.49 -0.12 -16.43
N HIS A 147 -13.86 -1.16 -15.68
CA HIS A 147 -14.27 -2.45 -16.24
C HIS A 147 -15.71 -2.83 -15.95
N TYR A 148 -16.24 -2.44 -14.80
CA TYR A 148 -17.58 -2.81 -14.35
C TYR A 148 -18.47 -1.59 -14.22
N ASP A 149 -19.76 -1.81 -14.48
CA ASP A 149 -20.80 -0.85 -14.15
C ASP A 149 -21.17 -1.05 -12.68
N LEU A 150 -20.49 -0.32 -11.80
CA LEU A 150 -20.59 -0.53 -10.36
C LEU A 150 -21.86 0.11 -9.81
N PRO A 151 -22.54 -0.54 -8.85
CA PRO A 151 -23.63 0.10 -8.12
C PRO A 151 -23.10 1.33 -7.36
N PRO A 152 -23.97 2.32 -7.05
CA PRO A 152 -23.57 3.50 -6.28
C PRO A 152 -22.99 3.16 -4.90
N ASP A 153 -23.40 2.05 -4.29
CA ASP A 153 -22.85 1.60 -3.02
C ASP A 153 -22.55 0.09 -3.09
N LEU A 154 -21.32 -0.20 -3.52
CA LEU A 154 -20.84 -1.57 -3.65
C LEU A 154 -20.67 -2.26 -2.29
N PHE A 155 -20.34 -1.51 -1.23
CA PHE A 155 -20.15 -2.07 0.11
C PHE A 155 -21.49 -2.49 0.72
N SER A 156 -22.50 -1.63 0.66
CA SER A 156 -23.85 -1.98 1.12
C SER A 156 -24.41 -3.16 0.34
N LEU A 157 -24.17 -3.23 -0.97
CA LEU A 157 -24.57 -4.40 -1.76
C LEU A 157 -23.81 -5.66 -1.35
N PHE A 158 -22.49 -5.57 -1.07
CA PHE A 158 -21.71 -6.70 -0.55
C PHE A 158 -22.27 -7.25 0.77
N VAL A 159 -22.72 -6.36 1.67
CA VAL A 159 -23.30 -6.74 2.96
C VAL A 159 -24.70 -7.33 2.81
N SER A 160 -25.53 -6.74 1.94
CA SER A 160 -26.96 -7.11 1.81
C SER A 160 -27.22 -8.26 0.85
N ASP A 161 -26.55 -8.29 -0.30
CA ASP A 161 -26.68 -9.32 -1.33
C ASP A 161 -25.32 -9.63 -1.99
N PRO A 162 -24.46 -10.40 -1.30
CA PRO A 162 -23.14 -10.76 -1.83
C PRO A 162 -23.17 -11.67 -3.06
N GLU A 163 -24.32 -12.26 -3.41
CA GLU A 163 -24.51 -13.13 -4.58
C GLU A 163 -25.05 -12.37 -5.80
N ALA A 164 -25.48 -11.11 -5.63
CA ALA A 164 -25.88 -10.26 -6.75
C ALA A 164 -24.79 -10.23 -7.82
N THR A 165 -25.21 -10.24 -9.08
CA THR A 165 -24.30 -10.29 -10.23
C THR A 165 -24.13 -8.90 -10.83
N ILE A 166 -22.89 -8.46 -10.99
CA ILE A 166 -22.52 -7.22 -11.67
C ILE A 166 -21.94 -7.55 -13.04
N LEU A 167 -22.38 -6.82 -14.06
CA LEU A 167 -21.96 -6.98 -15.44
C LEU A 167 -20.78 -6.04 -15.78
N PRO A 168 -19.83 -6.48 -16.61
CA PRO A 168 -18.79 -5.61 -17.13
C PRO A 168 -19.37 -4.63 -18.18
N LYS A 169 -18.78 -3.44 -18.29
CA LYS A 169 -19.26 -2.34 -19.16
C LYS A 169 -19.39 -2.74 -20.63
N HIS A 170 -18.52 -3.62 -21.13
CA HIS A 170 -18.59 -4.07 -22.53
C HIS A 170 -19.82 -4.93 -22.82
N MET A 171 -20.44 -5.54 -21.80
CA MET A 171 -21.68 -6.33 -21.96
C MET A 171 -22.94 -5.49 -21.83
N THR A 172 -22.88 -4.33 -21.16
CA THR A 172 -24.03 -3.44 -20.95
C THR A 172 -24.16 -2.36 -22.02
N GLY A 173 -23.17 -2.22 -22.91
CA GLY A 173 -23.11 -1.13 -23.88
C GLY A 173 -22.77 0.24 -23.25
N ALA A 174 -22.44 0.27 -21.96
CA ALA A 174 -22.03 1.48 -21.21
C ALA A 174 -20.57 1.87 -21.48
N VAL A 175 -20.13 1.77 -22.74
CA VAL A 175 -18.79 2.19 -23.18
C VAL A 175 -18.94 3.49 -23.96
N ASN A 176 -18.17 4.51 -23.59
CA ASN A 176 -18.17 5.77 -24.32
C ASN A 176 -17.72 5.52 -25.78
N PRO A 177 -18.52 5.88 -26.81
CA PRO A 177 -18.18 5.65 -28.22
C PRO A 177 -16.81 6.22 -28.63
N GLU A 178 -16.37 7.32 -28.01
CA GLU A 178 -15.07 7.97 -28.28
C GLU A 178 -13.86 7.12 -27.82
N VAL A 179 -14.06 6.23 -26.84
CA VAL A 179 -13.04 5.30 -26.34
C VAL A 179 -12.90 4.08 -27.27
N LEU A 180 -14.01 3.66 -27.91
CA LEU A 180 -14.04 2.53 -28.83
C LEU A 180 -13.35 2.82 -30.17
N THR A 181 -13.36 4.07 -30.62
CA THR A 181 -12.76 4.47 -31.91
C THR A 181 -11.25 4.66 -31.85
N SER A 182 -10.66 4.79 -30.66
CA SER A 182 -9.29 5.27 -30.48
C SER A 182 -8.26 4.22 -30.02
N ALA A 183 -8.65 3.02 -29.59
CA ALA A 183 -7.68 2.09 -28.99
C ALA A 183 -7.94 0.59 -29.27
N SER A 184 -7.05 -0.03 -30.06
CA SER A 184 -6.83 -1.47 -29.99
C SER A 184 -6.07 -1.78 -28.69
N GLN A 185 -6.54 -2.74 -27.88
CA GLN A 185 -5.75 -3.17 -26.71
C GLN A 185 -4.32 -3.55 -27.15
N PRO A 186 -3.27 -2.98 -26.54
CA PRO A 186 -1.91 -3.28 -26.94
C PRO A 186 -1.62 -4.76 -26.70
N LYS A 187 -1.15 -5.46 -27.75
CA LYS A 187 -0.85 -6.91 -27.72
C LYS A 187 0.24 -7.31 -26.70
N SER A 188 0.97 -6.34 -26.15
CA SER A 188 1.98 -6.55 -25.11
C SER A 188 1.99 -5.37 -24.13
N ARG A 189 2.19 -5.67 -22.84
CA ARG A 189 2.44 -4.63 -21.82
C ARG A 189 3.80 -4.00 -22.12
N LYS A 190 3.81 -2.78 -22.65
CA LYS A 190 5.00 -1.94 -22.63
C LYS A 190 5.16 -1.34 -21.24
N LEU A 191 6.39 -1.28 -20.76
CA LEU A 191 6.70 -0.54 -19.54
C LEU A 191 6.57 0.95 -19.87
N ASN A 192 5.58 1.63 -19.30
CA ASN A 192 5.50 3.09 -19.36
C ASN A 192 6.48 3.65 -18.34
N ASP A 193 7.65 4.08 -18.79
CA ASP A 193 8.58 4.87 -17.96
C ASP A 193 8.32 6.34 -18.26
N THR A 194 7.63 7.02 -17.35
CA THR A 194 7.31 8.44 -17.46
C THR A 194 8.29 9.22 -16.61
N GLU A 195 8.74 10.35 -17.12
CA GLU A 195 9.55 11.29 -16.33
C GLU A 195 8.78 11.76 -15.08
N PRO A 196 9.48 12.15 -14.00
CA PRO A 196 8.83 12.70 -12.80
C PRO A 196 7.98 13.93 -13.11
N ALA A 197 6.88 14.12 -12.39
CA ALA A 197 6.01 15.30 -12.55
C ALA A 197 6.75 16.63 -12.28
N SER A 198 7.74 16.60 -11.38
CA SER A 198 8.63 17.73 -11.11
C SER A 198 9.50 18.15 -12.30
N VAL A 199 9.71 17.27 -13.28
CA VAL A 199 10.48 17.52 -14.51
C VAL A 199 9.57 17.96 -15.66
N ILE A 200 8.44 17.27 -15.83
CA ILE A 200 7.46 17.52 -16.90
C ILE A 200 6.79 18.89 -16.74
N GLY A 201 6.52 19.30 -15.50
CA GLY A 201 5.80 20.54 -15.21
C GLY A 201 4.29 20.45 -15.42
N TYR A 202 3.57 21.36 -14.78
CA TYR A 202 2.10 21.31 -14.68
C TYR A 202 1.38 21.45 -16.03
N GLU A 203 1.86 22.33 -16.90
CA GLU A 203 1.24 22.62 -18.20
C GLU A 203 1.26 21.42 -19.14
N GLU A 204 2.38 20.68 -19.17
CA GLU A 204 2.50 19.48 -19.98
C GLU A 204 1.63 18.34 -19.42
N ILE A 205 1.50 18.22 -18.10
CA ILE A 205 0.57 17.26 -17.49
C ILE A 205 -0.86 17.55 -17.96
N ILE A 206 -1.32 18.81 -17.88
CA ILE A 206 -2.64 19.20 -18.38
C ILE A 206 -2.80 18.88 -19.87
N ALA A 207 -1.79 19.17 -20.69
CA ALA A 207 -1.84 18.87 -22.12
C ALA A 207 -2.00 17.37 -22.39
N ARG A 208 -1.30 16.52 -21.62
CA ARG A 208 -1.43 15.06 -21.68
C ARG A 208 -2.80 14.59 -21.20
N ASN A 209 -3.33 15.14 -20.11
CA ASN A 209 -4.68 14.83 -19.61
C ASN A 209 -5.76 15.15 -20.65
N LYS A 210 -5.67 16.30 -21.33
CA LYS A 210 -6.60 16.69 -22.40
C LYS A 210 -6.59 15.74 -23.60
N ALA A 211 -5.45 15.11 -23.89
CA ALA A 211 -5.31 14.16 -24.99
C ALA A 211 -5.71 12.73 -24.61
N TRP A 212 -5.86 12.44 -23.32
CA TRP A 212 -6.22 11.11 -22.82
C TRP A 212 -7.74 10.91 -22.88
N THR A 213 -8.20 9.91 -23.62
CA THR A 213 -9.62 9.64 -23.83
C THR A 213 -10.21 8.63 -22.84
N GLY A 214 -9.41 8.13 -21.89
CA GLY A 214 -9.82 7.10 -20.94
C GLY A 214 -9.27 5.72 -21.27
N ASP A 215 -9.29 4.83 -20.27
CA ASP A 215 -8.91 3.43 -20.44
C ASP A 215 -10.07 2.59 -21.00
N VAL A 216 -9.77 1.72 -21.97
CA VAL A 216 -10.77 0.83 -22.57
C VAL A 216 -11.12 -0.31 -21.59
N PRO A 217 -12.41 -0.58 -21.33
CA PRO A 217 -12.82 -1.76 -20.57
C PRO A 217 -12.28 -3.06 -21.19
N SER A 218 -11.90 -4.04 -20.37
CA SER A 218 -11.50 -5.35 -20.90
C SER A 218 -12.72 -6.12 -21.42
N ASP A 219 -12.59 -6.65 -22.63
CA ASP A 219 -13.54 -7.52 -23.33
C ASP A 219 -13.49 -8.99 -22.87
N LYS A 220 -12.50 -9.35 -22.04
CA LYS A 220 -12.30 -10.71 -21.53
C LYS A 220 -12.98 -10.97 -20.19
N LEU A 221 -13.55 -9.93 -19.58
CA LEU A 221 -14.17 -10.04 -18.27
C LEU A 221 -15.57 -10.64 -18.37
N GLY A 222 -15.96 -11.44 -17.39
CA GLY A 222 -17.32 -11.97 -17.30
C GLY A 222 -18.12 -11.26 -16.22
N ALA A 223 -19.41 -11.56 -16.17
CA ALA A 223 -20.25 -11.23 -15.02
C ALA A 223 -19.68 -11.85 -13.74
N LYS A 224 -19.75 -11.12 -12.62
CA LYS A 224 -19.23 -11.59 -11.33
C LYS A 224 -20.18 -11.28 -10.19
N GLU A 225 -20.23 -12.20 -9.22
CA GLU A 225 -20.86 -11.97 -7.92
C GLU A 225 -20.16 -10.83 -7.17
N VAL A 226 -20.93 -10.05 -6.40
CA VAL A 226 -20.40 -8.93 -5.60
C VAL A 226 -19.29 -9.39 -4.66
N ARG A 227 -19.43 -10.52 -3.98
CA ARG A 227 -18.37 -11.05 -3.10
C ARG A 227 -17.03 -11.29 -3.79
N LYS A 228 -17.04 -11.64 -5.07
CA LYS A 228 -15.83 -11.88 -5.86
C LYS A 228 -15.23 -10.55 -6.26
N LEU A 229 -16.06 -9.62 -6.73
CA LEU A 229 -15.61 -8.26 -7.07
C LEU A 229 -15.07 -7.51 -5.86
N TRP A 230 -15.70 -7.62 -4.70
CA TRP A 230 -15.25 -6.98 -3.47
C TRP A 230 -13.80 -7.36 -3.11
N LYS A 231 -13.45 -8.65 -3.27
CA LYS A 231 -12.07 -9.16 -3.06
C LYS A 231 -11.10 -8.76 -4.17
N GLU A 232 -11.60 -8.30 -5.31
CA GLU A 232 -10.82 -7.84 -6.45
C GLU A 232 -10.56 -6.34 -6.43
N ILE A 233 -11.23 -5.56 -5.57
CA ILE A 233 -10.88 -4.15 -5.34
C ILE A 233 -9.42 -4.09 -4.90
N ARG A 234 -8.63 -3.23 -5.55
CA ARG A 234 -7.22 -2.99 -5.24
C ARG A 234 -6.95 -1.60 -4.71
N TRP A 235 -7.68 -0.62 -5.22
CA TRP A 235 -7.56 0.75 -4.77
C TRP A 235 -8.86 1.55 -4.93
N ALA A 236 -8.95 2.62 -4.14
CA ALA A 236 -9.86 3.76 -4.31
C ALA A 236 -9.05 5.06 -4.30
N ASN A 237 -9.38 6.00 -5.19
CA ASN A 237 -8.75 7.34 -5.20
C ASN A 237 -9.61 8.34 -4.43
N LEU A 238 -8.96 9.26 -3.71
CA LEU A 238 -9.53 10.39 -2.99
C LEU A 238 -8.87 11.68 -3.50
N GLY A 239 -9.61 12.79 -3.58
CA GLY A 239 -9.02 14.05 -4.02
C GLY A 239 -8.74 14.08 -5.52
N TRP A 240 -7.55 14.56 -5.90
CA TRP A 240 -7.05 14.44 -7.28
C TRP A 240 -6.82 12.97 -7.64
N VAL A 241 -7.47 12.52 -8.72
CA VAL A 241 -7.44 11.11 -9.14
C VAL A 241 -6.10 10.80 -9.81
N TYR A 242 -5.39 9.80 -9.31
CA TYR A 242 -4.18 9.29 -9.96
C TYR A 242 -4.53 8.40 -11.16
N GLN A 243 -4.06 8.78 -12.34
CA GLN A 243 -4.25 8.05 -13.58
C GLN A 243 -3.09 7.10 -13.84
N TRP A 244 -3.36 5.80 -13.73
CA TRP A 244 -2.33 4.74 -13.83
C TRP A 244 -1.67 4.65 -15.20
N SER A 245 -2.43 4.94 -16.27
CA SER A 245 -1.95 4.86 -17.65
C SER A 245 -0.96 5.98 -17.99
N THR A 246 -1.23 7.20 -17.52
CA THR A 246 -0.38 8.38 -17.73
C THR A 246 0.62 8.62 -16.60
N LYS A 247 0.45 7.92 -15.47
CA LYS A 247 1.24 8.07 -14.24
C LYS A 247 1.25 9.51 -13.68
N SER A 248 0.13 10.21 -13.83
CA SER A 248 -0.05 11.60 -13.39
C SER A 248 -1.43 11.78 -12.74
N TYR A 249 -1.60 12.86 -11.99
CA TYR A 249 -2.93 13.25 -11.52
C TYR A 249 -3.81 13.77 -12.66
N ASP A 250 -5.11 13.58 -12.53
CA ASP A 250 -6.11 14.09 -13.45
C ASP A 250 -6.59 15.49 -13.07
N PHE A 251 -6.11 16.49 -13.80
CA PHE A 251 -6.53 17.88 -13.67
C PHE A 251 -7.59 18.29 -14.71
N THR A 252 -8.25 17.33 -15.35
CA THR A 252 -9.35 17.62 -16.29
C THR A 252 -10.54 18.27 -15.58
N PRO A 253 -10.98 17.79 -14.39
CA PRO A 253 -11.91 18.54 -13.56
C PRO A 253 -11.23 19.80 -13.00
N GLU A 254 -11.93 20.94 -13.00
CA GLU A 254 -11.40 22.17 -12.38
C GLU A 254 -11.24 22.05 -10.86
N THR A 255 -12.03 21.16 -10.24
CA THR A 255 -12.00 20.90 -8.80
C THR A 255 -11.81 19.41 -8.52
N PRO A 256 -10.99 19.04 -7.51
CA PRO A 256 -10.83 17.65 -7.12
C PRO A 256 -12.09 17.11 -6.45
N ILE A 257 -12.17 15.79 -6.34
CA ILE A 257 -13.16 15.16 -5.46
C ILE A 257 -12.92 15.66 -4.03
N PRO A 258 -13.97 16.01 -3.25
CA PRO A 258 -13.78 16.42 -1.86
C PRO A 258 -12.99 15.38 -1.06
N PHE A 259 -11.83 15.79 -0.53
CA PHE A 259 -11.02 14.92 0.32
C PHE A 259 -11.72 14.73 1.68
N PRO A 260 -11.79 13.51 2.24
CA PRO A 260 -12.49 13.28 3.50
C PRO A 260 -11.90 14.08 4.67
N ALA A 261 -12.69 14.99 5.24
CA ALA A 261 -12.22 15.91 6.29
C ALA A 261 -11.59 15.19 7.51
N PRO A 262 -12.18 14.12 8.09
CA PRO A 262 -11.56 13.42 9.21
C PRO A 262 -10.18 12.83 8.88
N LEU A 263 -9.97 12.39 7.62
CA LEU A 263 -8.68 11.90 7.16
C LEU A 263 -7.71 13.06 6.92
N ALA A 264 -8.19 14.19 6.38
CA ALA A 264 -7.38 15.39 6.17
C ALA A 264 -6.84 15.94 7.49
N ASP A 265 -7.71 16.03 8.50
CA ASP A 265 -7.36 16.47 9.85
C ASP A 265 -6.31 15.53 10.45
N LEU A 266 -6.52 14.22 10.34
CA LEU A 266 -5.56 13.23 10.83
C LEU A 266 -4.17 13.39 10.18
N CYS A 267 -4.10 13.47 8.85
CA CYS A 267 -2.83 13.62 8.15
C CYS A 267 -2.14 14.92 8.56
N SER A 268 -2.90 16.01 8.68
CA SER A 268 -2.38 17.33 9.05
C SER A 268 -1.89 17.36 10.49
N GLU A 269 -2.62 16.77 11.43
CA GLU A 269 -2.20 16.58 12.82
C GLU A 269 -0.93 15.74 12.92
N ALA A 270 -0.84 14.65 12.15
CA ALA A 270 0.35 13.80 12.12
C ALA A 270 1.58 14.57 11.64
N VAL A 271 1.47 15.26 10.50
CA VAL A 271 2.58 16.07 9.96
C VAL A 271 2.95 17.22 10.89
N ALA A 272 1.97 17.91 11.48
CA ALA A 272 2.23 19.00 12.42
C ALA A 272 2.82 18.54 13.75
N SER A 273 2.57 17.30 14.17
CA SER A 273 3.09 16.75 15.42
C SER A 273 4.59 16.43 15.40
N VAL A 274 5.19 16.33 14.21
CA VAL A 274 6.61 16.01 14.04
C VAL A 274 7.48 17.24 14.28
N PRO A 275 8.49 17.18 15.17
CA PRO A 275 9.45 18.25 15.35
C PRO A 275 10.49 18.19 14.21
N TRP A 276 10.15 18.76 13.05
CA TRP A 276 10.91 18.62 11.80
C TRP A 276 12.34 19.15 11.88
N GLU A 277 12.64 20.09 12.78
CA GLU A 277 13.98 20.58 13.08
C GLU A 277 14.90 19.49 13.66
N ASN A 278 14.32 18.46 14.26
CA ASN A 278 15.06 17.28 14.75
C ASN A 278 15.17 16.19 13.69
N VAL A 279 14.40 16.28 12.60
CA VAL A 279 14.44 15.37 11.46
C VAL A 279 15.47 15.84 10.45
N PHE A 280 15.40 17.12 10.10
CA PHE A 280 16.26 17.77 9.12
C PHE A 280 17.18 18.75 9.84
N SER A 281 18.49 18.47 9.80
CA SER A 281 19.52 19.38 10.29
C SER A 281 20.52 19.68 9.19
N SER A 282 20.95 20.93 9.07
CA SER A 282 21.96 21.34 8.08
C SER A 282 23.31 20.65 8.29
N GLU A 283 23.56 20.11 9.48
CA GLU A 283 24.78 19.33 9.80
C GLU A 283 24.71 17.92 9.21
N SER A 284 23.54 17.28 9.23
CA SER A 284 23.33 15.93 8.68
C SER A 284 23.01 15.93 7.19
N ASP A 285 22.42 17.02 6.71
CA ASP A 285 21.93 17.15 5.35
C ASP A 285 22.03 18.62 4.89
N PRO A 286 23.05 18.97 4.07
CA PRO A 286 23.25 20.33 3.58
C PRO A 286 22.04 20.88 2.80
N ASP A 287 21.25 19.98 2.18
CA ASP A 287 20.09 20.35 1.36
C ASP A 287 18.80 20.45 2.18
N ALA A 288 18.84 20.17 3.49
CA ALA A 288 17.68 20.24 4.39
C ALA A 288 16.88 21.55 4.27
N SER A 289 17.56 22.67 4.04
CA SER A 289 16.92 23.98 3.90
C SER A 289 16.07 24.11 2.62
N THR A 290 16.32 23.28 1.61
CA THR A 290 15.63 23.31 0.31
C THR A 290 14.31 22.54 0.31
N TYR A 291 14.07 21.69 1.33
CA TYR A 291 12.89 20.82 1.38
C TYR A 291 11.61 21.54 1.84
N GLY A 292 11.73 22.75 2.40
CA GLY A 292 10.58 23.55 2.85
C GLY A 292 9.84 22.98 4.07
N TRP A 293 10.47 22.06 4.81
CA TRP A 293 9.86 21.39 5.97
C TRP A 293 9.39 22.35 7.07
N GLN A 294 9.97 23.55 7.15
CA GLN A 294 9.64 24.56 8.15
C GLN A 294 8.19 25.06 8.05
N SER A 295 7.57 24.90 6.89
CA SER A 295 6.18 25.32 6.66
C SER A 295 5.19 24.16 6.76
N TRP A 296 5.64 22.90 6.67
CA TRP A 296 4.76 21.72 6.67
C TRP A 296 3.80 21.66 7.87
N PRO A 297 4.18 21.99 9.12
CA PRO A 297 3.24 21.98 10.23
C PRO A 297 2.02 22.91 10.08
N ARG A 298 2.11 23.93 9.22
CA ARG A 298 1.04 24.90 8.98
C ARG A 298 0.39 24.74 7.61
N ASP A 299 1.18 24.37 6.61
CA ASP A 299 0.78 24.46 5.20
C ASP A 299 0.44 23.10 4.60
N TYR A 300 0.81 21.99 5.25
CA TYR A 300 0.47 20.65 4.76
C TYR A 300 -1.04 20.47 4.71
N LYS A 301 -1.54 20.10 3.53
CA LYS A 301 -2.95 19.75 3.29
C LYS A 301 -2.99 18.60 2.30
N PRO A 302 -3.56 17.45 2.65
CA PRO A 302 -3.73 16.36 1.70
C PRO A 302 -4.82 16.75 0.69
N ASP A 303 -4.46 16.70 -0.59
CA ASP A 303 -5.33 16.99 -1.73
C ASP A 303 -5.52 15.77 -2.65
N THR A 304 -4.78 14.70 -2.39
CA THR A 304 -4.86 13.40 -3.06
C THR A 304 -4.60 12.27 -2.08
N GLY A 305 -5.24 11.13 -2.31
CA GLY A 305 -5.06 9.93 -1.50
C GLY A 305 -5.40 8.66 -2.26
N ILE A 306 -4.69 7.58 -1.96
CA ILE A 306 -4.94 6.25 -2.52
C ILE A 306 -5.14 5.27 -1.38
N VAL A 307 -6.36 4.76 -1.26
CA VAL A 307 -6.68 3.67 -0.32
C VAL A 307 -6.38 2.36 -1.04
N ASN A 308 -5.40 1.60 -0.56
CA ASN A 308 -5.04 0.31 -1.14
C ASN A 308 -5.65 -0.85 -0.34
N PHE A 309 -6.25 -1.80 -1.04
CA PHE A 309 -6.87 -3.01 -0.47
C PHE A 309 -6.01 -4.22 -0.82
N TYR A 310 -5.49 -4.89 0.21
CA TYR A 310 -4.62 -6.05 0.05
C TYR A 310 -5.28 -7.32 0.57
N GLN A 311 -5.31 -8.34 -0.27
CA GLN A 311 -5.56 -9.72 0.12
C GLN A 311 -4.26 -10.38 0.59
N LEU A 312 -4.35 -11.55 1.26
CA LEU A 312 -3.19 -12.32 1.73
C LEU A 312 -2.16 -12.64 0.63
N ASN A 313 -2.62 -12.70 -0.62
CA ASN A 313 -1.81 -13.00 -1.79
C ASN A 313 -1.42 -11.75 -2.59
N ASP A 314 -1.61 -10.55 -2.06
CA ASP A 314 -1.28 -9.33 -2.77
C ASP A 314 0.12 -8.84 -2.40
N THR A 315 0.77 -8.16 -3.34
CA THR A 315 2.08 -7.56 -3.13
C THR A 315 2.16 -6.25 -3.89
N LEU A 316 2.67 -5.21 -3.24
CA LEU A 316 3.10 -4.00 -3.92
C LEU A 316 4.57 -4.13 -4.34
N MET A 317 4.87 -3.88 -5.61
CA MET A 317 6.22 -3.96 -6.14
C MET A 317 7.03 -2.70 -5.81
N ALA A 318 8.35 -2.80 -5.90
CA ALA A 318 9.23 -1.63 -5.86
C ALA A 318 8.75 -0.54 -6.82
N HIS A 319 8.49 0.64 -6.28
CA HIS A 319 8.19 1.86 -7.03
C HIS A 319 8.68 3.06 -6.24
N VAL A 320 8.70 4.21 -6.89
CA VAL A 320 8.98 5.51 -6.28
C VAL A 320 7.82 6.40 -6.66
N ASP A 321 7.25 7.08 -5.67
CA ASP A 321 6.20 8.07 -5.89
C ASP A 321 6.82 9.35 -6.45
N ARG A 322 6.36 9.76 -7.63
CA ARG A 322 6.95 10.83 -8.46
C ARG A 322 5.89 11.68 -9.16
N ALA A 323 4.63 11.51 -8.77
CA ALA A 323 3.49 12.15 -9.43
C ALA A 323 3.27 13.57 -8.90
N GLU A 324 3.79 13.84 -7.71
CA GLU A 324 3.74 15.11 -7.01
C GLU A 324 4.72 16.09 -7.64
N SER A 325 4.26 17.32 -7.87
CA SER A 325 5.05 18.36 -8.56
C SER A 325 6.06 19.07 -7.65
N ARG A 326 6.02 18.83 -6.33
CA ARG A 326 6.92 19.43 -5.32
C ARG A 326 7.38 18.37 -4.32
N SER A 327 8.52 18.62 -3.68
CA SER A 327 8.96 17.88 -2.49
C SER A 327 7.97 18.12 -1.36
N THR A 328 6.96 17.26 -1.24
CA THR A 328 5.90 17.35 -0.25
C THR A 328 6.08 16.27 0.81
N ALA A 329 5.55 16.50 2.01
CA ALA A 329 5.42 15.45 2.99
C ALA A 329 4.44 14.38 2.47
N GLY A 330 4.81 13.10 2.58
CA GLY A 330 3.91 11.98 2.36
C GLY A 330 3.44 11.42 3.70
N PHE A 331 2.17 11.02 3.79
CA PHE A 331 1.64 10.33 4.96
C PHE A 331 1.05 8.98 4.54
N SER A 332 1.46 7.91 5.23
CA SER A 332 0.92 6.57 5.01
C SER A 332 0.38 6.01 6.31
N LEU A 333 -0.89 5.61 6.29
CA LEU A 333 -1.53 4.89 7.37
C LEU A 333 -1.73 3.44 6.96
N SER A 334 -1.32 2.52 7.83
CA SER A 334 -1.62 1.09 7.68
C SER A 334 -2.58 0.65 8.77
N GLY A 335 -3.60 -0.10 8.38
CA GLY A 335 -4.58 -0.72 9.29
C GLY A 335 -4.87 -2.14 8.82
N ALA A 336 -4.95 -3.08 9.77
CA ALA A 336 -5.31 -4.49 9.59
C ALA A 336 -4.52 -5.26 8.51
N CYS A 337 -3.44 -5.94 8.93
CA CYS A 337 -3.13 -7.35 8.62
C CYS A 337 -1.69 -7.68 9.08
N CYS A 338 -1.56 -8.22 10.30
CA CYS A 338 -0.50 -9.15 10.66
C CYS A 338 -1.09 -10.49 11.10
N ASN A 339 -2.23 -10.94 10.52
CA ASN A 339 -2.80 -12.24 10.86
C ASN A 339 -3.56 -12.94 9.70
N PRO A 340 -3.32 -14.25 9.45
CA PRO A 340 -4.09 -15.06 8.49
C PRO A 340 -5.33 -15.75 9.09
N SER A 341 -5.76 -15.45 10.31
CA SER A 341 -6.80 -16.24 11.00
C SER A 341 -8.17 -15.58 11.19
N LEU A 342 -8.46 -14.42 10.59
CA LEU A 342 -9.85 -13.96 10.47
C LEU A 342 -10.44 -14.52 9.17
N GLY A 343 -10.89 -15.77 9.25
CA GLY A 343 -11.88 -16.28 8.32
C GLY A 343 -13.17 -15.51 8.52
N PHE A 344 -13.50 -14.67 7.54
CA PHE A 344 -14.88 -14.30 7.25
C PHE A 344 -15.45 -15.31 6.24
#